data_AF-A0A9D6TYQ9-F1
#
_entry.id   AF-A0A9D6TYQ9-F1
#
_cell.length_a   1.000
_cell.length_b   1.000
_cell.length_c   1.000
_cell.angle_alpha   90.00
_cell.angle_beta   90.00
_cell.angle_gamma   90.00
#
_symmetry.space_group_name_H-M   'P 1'
#
loop_
_entity.id
_entity.type
_entity.pdbx_description
1 polymer ?
#
loop_
_entity_poly.entity_id
_entity_poly.type
_entity_poly.pdbx_seq_one_letter_code
_entity_poly.pdbx_strand_id
1 'polypeptide(L)'
;MEAAARLGVSQPYLAMLERGQRRLTPGLALRAAKRYNLAPTAVPRSRRELPARLDAATLARDVAGLGYPGFAYLRSRSWTPKNPGEVLLTALAQDDLEPRLVEALPWLVLRYSTLDWSWVVREAYMRDLQNRLGFVVGLARQLAVRVGDERKA
;
A
#
# COMPACT_ATOMS: atom_id res chain seq x y z
N MET A 1 8.81 -29.36 -6.08
CA MET A 1 9.36 -29.00 -4.75
C MET A 1 9.85 -27.54 -4.66
N GLU A 2 9.41 -26.64 -5.54
CA GLU A 2 10.06 -25.32 -5.67
C GLU A 2 9.50 -24.25 -4.71
N ALA A 3 8.20 -24.32 -4.36
CA ALA A 3 7.52 -23.27 -3.60
C ALA A 3 8.02 -23.14 -2.15
N ALA A 4 8.18 -24.26 -1.44
CA ALA A 4 8.67 -24.29 -0.06
C ALA A 4 10.11 -23.76 0.03
N ALA A 5 10.98 -24.19 -0.90
CA ALA A 5 12.35 -23.69 -1.01
C ALA A 5 12.41 -22.19 -1.33
N ARG A 6 11.60 -21.70 -2.28
CA ARG A 6 11.50 -20.27 -2.61
C ARG A 6 11.03 -19.40 -1.43
N LEU A 7 10.21 -19.97 -0.54
CA LEU A 7 9.72 -19.32 0.67
C LEU A 7 10.64 -19.52 1.90
N GLY A 8 11.64 -20.38 1.81
CA GLY A 8 12.52 -20.74 2.92
C GLY A 8 11.78 -21.42 4.07
N VAL A 9 10.87 -22.34 3.74
CA VAL A 9 10.11 -23.18 4.70
C VAL A 9 10.18 -24.65 4.28
N SER A 10 9.86 -25.57 5.19
CA SER A 10 9.79 -27.00 4.85
C SER A 10 8.51 -27.32 4.07
N GLN A 11 8.56 -28.36 3.22
CA GLN A 11 7.37 -28.81 2.46
C GLN A 11 6.18 -29.20 3.37
N PRO A 12 6.38 -29.90 4.52
CA PRO A 12 5.29 -30.13 5.46
C PRO A 12 4.70 -28.85 6.03
N TYR A 13 5.53 -27.84 6.33
CA TYR A 13 5.05 -26.55 6.84
C TYR A 13 4.21 -25.80 5.79
N LEU A 14 4.63 -25.83 4.53
CA LEU A 14 3.84 -25.27 3.43
C LEU A 14 2.48 -25.97 3.29
N ALA A 15 2.44 -27.31 3.35
CA ALA A 15 1.19 -28.07 3.29
C ALA A 15 0.24 -27.73 4.46
N MET A 16 0.78 -27.49 5.66
CA MET A 16 -0.03 -27.02 6.80
C MET A 16 -0.59 -25.60 6.58
N LEU A 17 0.15 -24.71 5.93
CA LEU A 17 -0.34 -23.37 5.57
C LEU A 17 -1.48 -23.46 4.55
N GLU A 18 -1.29 -24.27 3.50
CA GLU A 18 -2.29 -24.47 2.43
C GLU A 18 -3.60 -25.06 2.97
N ARG A 19 -3.50 -25.95 3.97
CA ARG A 19 -4.66 -26.54 4.66
C ARG A 19 -5.25 -25.65 5.75
N GLY A 20 -4.72 -24.44 5.95
CA GLY A 20 -5.17 -23.53 7.01
C GLY A 20 -4.85 -23.99 8.44
N GLN A 21 -4.05 -25.05 8.60
CA GLN A 21 -3.63 -25.60 9.90
C GLN A 21 -2.55 -24.75 10.58
N ARG A 22 -1.84 -23.93 9.80
CA ARG A 22 -0.91 -22.90 10.30
C ARG A 22 -1.32 -21.53 9.77
N ARG A 23 -1.15 -20.50 10.60
CA ARG A 23 -1.38 -19.11 10.21
C ARG A 23 -0.17 -18.58 9.44
N LEU A 24 -0.43 -17.88 8.33
CA LEU A 24 0.61 -17.15 7.60
C LEU A 24 1.14 -16.01 8.47
N THR A 25 2.43 -16.03 8.80
CA THR A 25 3.06 -14.95 9.57
C THR A 25 3.31 -13.73 8.68
N PRO A 26 3.33 -12.50 9.24
CA PRO A 26 3.60 -11.30 8.44
C PRO A 26 4.92 -11.37 7.66
N GLY A 27 5.99 -11.88 8.28
CA GLY A 27 7.29 -12.04 7.63
C GLY A 27 7.28 -13.07 6.49
N LEU A 28 6.48 -14.15 6.60
CA LEU A 28 6.35 -15.12 5.53
C LEU A 28 5.50 -14.58 4.37
N ALA A 29 4.43 -13.86 4.67
CA ALA A 29 3.62 -13.19 3.64
C ALA A 29 4.43 -12.14 2.87
N LEU A 30 5.28 -11.38 3.55
CA LEU A 30 6.16 -10.41 2.92
C LEU A 30 7.19 -11.08 2.01
N ARG A 31 7.79 -12.19 2.46
CA ARG A 31 8.68 -13.00 1.62
C ARG A 31 7.96 -13.54 0.39
N ALA A 32 6.73 -14.02 0.55
CA ALA A 32 5.89 -14.47 -0.55
C ALA A 32 5.62 -13.32 -1.54
N ALA A 33 5.19 -12.16 -1.05
CA ALA A 33 4.94 -10.99 -1.88
C ALA A 33 6.17 -10.58 -2.69
N LYS A 34 7.35 -10.56 -2.06
CA LYS A 34 8.61 -10.22 -2.73
C LYS A 34 9.05 -11.29 -3.74
N ARG A 35 8.94 -12.57 -3.40
CA ARG A 35 9.46 -13.67 -4.24
C ARG A 35 8.56 -14.00 -5.42
N TYR A 36 7.25 -13.84 -5.26
CA TYR A 36 6.25 -14.08 -6.29
C TYR A 36 5.77 -12.80 -7.00
N ASN A 37 6.37 -11.65 -6.67
CA ASN A 37 6.01 -10.35 -7.24
C ASN A 37 4.50 -10.08 -7.15
N LEU A 38 3.91 -10.36 -5.99
CA LEU A 38 2.48 -10.18 -5.78
C LEU A 38 2.11 -8.70 -5.81
N ALA A 39 0.85 -8.42 -6.14
CA ALA A 39 0.32 -7.07 -6.06
C ALA A 39 0.52 -6.50 -4.64
N PRO A 40 0.90 -5.22 -4.48
CA PRO A 40 1.05 -4.58 -3.16
C PRO A 40 -0.19 -4.68 -2.27
N THR A 41 -1.39 -4.76 -2.87
CA THR A 41 -2.66 -4.98 -2.15
C THR A 41 -2.76 -6.35 -1.46
N ALA A 42 -1.98 -7.34 -1.91
CA ALA A 42 -1.89 -8.67 -1.30
C ALA A 42 -0.91 -8.72 -0.12
N VAL A 43 -0.11 -7.68 0.11
CA VAL A 43 0.74 -7.57 1.31
C VAL A 43 -0.19 -7.44 2.52
N PRO A 44 -0.08 -8.32 3.54
CA PRO A 44 -0.90 -8.19 4.73
C PRO A 44 -0.62 -6.88 5.43
N ARG A 45 -1.69 -6.29 5.94
CA ARG A 45 -1.63 -5.11 6.80
C ARG A 45 -0.80 -5.44 8.02
N SER A 46 0.02 -4.50 8.45
CA SER A 46 0.67 -4.56 9.74
C SER A 46 -0.40 -4.66 10.83
N ARG A 47 -0.17 -5.52 11.83
CA ARG A 47 -0.99 -5.57 13.05
C ARG A 47 -0.61 -4.48 14.04
N ARG A 48 0.37 -3.65 13.68
CA ARG A 48 0.85 -2.56 14.51
C ARG A 48 -0.01 -1.34 14.22
N GLU A 49 -0.11 -0.46 15.20
CA GLU A 49 -0.67 0.86 14.97
C GLU A 49 0.14 1.58 13.89
N LEU A 50 -0.55 2.34 13.04
CA LEU A 50 0.11 3.20 12.07
C LEU A 50 0.95 4.21 12.85
N PRO A 51 2.17 4.52 12.38
CA PRO A 51 3.05 5.46 13.09
C PRO A 51 2.37 6.83 13.19
N ALA A 52 2.34 7.38 14.41
CA ALA A 52 1.69 8.67 14.67
C ALA A 52 2.36 9.82 13.90
N ARG A 53 3.68 9.77 13.73
CA ARG A 53 4.45 10.71 12.91
C ARG A 53 5.49 9.95 12.11
N LEU A 54 5.63 10.32 10.85
CA LEU A 54 6.65 9.80 9.95
C LEU A 54 7.34 10.98 9.27
N ASP A 55 8.65 10.90 9.08
CA ASP A 55 9.34 11.90 8.27
C ASP A 55 8.89 11.80 6.79
N ALA A 56 8.84 12.95 6.12
CA ALA A 56 8.41 13.04 4.73
C ALA A 56 9.27 12.20 3.79
N ALA A 57 10.57 12.06 4.05
CA ALA A 57 11.47 11.27 3.22
C ALA A 57 11.15 9.77 3.27
N THR A 58 10.77 9.24 4.43
CA THR A 58 10.34 7.85 4.61
C THR A 58 9.04 7.61 3.87
N LEU A 59 8.07 8.53 3.98
CA LEU A 59 6.80 8.41 3.26
C LEU A 59 7.01 8.50 1.74
N ALA A 60 7.87 9.40 1.27
CA ALA A 60 8.21 9.53 -0.14
C ALA A 60 8.88 8.26 -0.70
N ARG A 61 9.74 7.59 0.08
CA ARG A 61 10.31 6.28 -0.28
C ARG A 61 9.25 5.18 -0.34
N ASP A 62 8.27 5.19 0.55
CA ASP A 62 7.16 4.23 0.50
C ASP A 62 6.30 4.41 -0.74
N VAL A 63 5.96 5.66 -1.06
CA VAL A 63 5.21 6.03 -2.26
C VAL A 63 6.02 5.72 -3.54
N ALA A 64 7.35 5.94 -3.52
CA ALA A 64 8.26 5.53 -4.61
C ALA A 64 8.32 4.01 -4.81
N GLY A 65 8.34 3.26 -3.70
CA GLY A 65 8.30 1.80 -3.69
C GLY A 65 6.99 1.24 -4.24
N LEU A 66 5.87 1.93 -3.98
CA LEU A 66 4.57 1.65 -4.59
C LEU A 66 4.48 2.04 -6.07
N GLY A 67 5.48 2.73 -6.61
CA GLY A 67 5.58 2.94 -8.04
C GLY A 67 5.31 4.36 -8.52
N TYR A 68 5.16 5.34 -7.63
CA TYR A 68 4.84 6.71 -8.03
C TYR A 68 5.93 7.32 -8.93
N PRO A 69 5.60 7.80 -10.15
CA PRO A 69 6.60 8.34 -11.07
C PRO A 69 7.35 9.56 -10.51
N GLY A 70 6.65 10.45 -9.79
CA GLY A 70 7.24 11.67 -9.24
C GLY A 70 8.32 11.45 -8.20
N PHE A 71 8.41 10.24 -7.63
CA PHE A 71 9.47 9.82 -6.70
C PHE A 71 10.30 8.64 -7.21
N ALA A 72 10.34 8.39 -8.52
CA ALA A 72 11.08 7.26 -9.07
C ALA A 72 12.57 7.24 -8.63
N TYR A 73 13.18 8.41 -8.47
CA TYR A 73 14.56 8.58 -7.98
C TYR A 73 14.77 8.14 -6.52
N LEU A 74 13.71 8.02 -5.73
CA LEU A 74 13.76 7.54 -4.33
C LEU A 74 13.54 6.03 -4.21
N ARG A 75 13.30 5.32 -5.32
CA ARG A 75 13.01 3.90 -5.28
C ARG A 75 14.24 3.10 -4.87
N SER A 76 14.19 2.51 -3.67
CA SER A 76 15.24 1.63 -3.18
C SER A 76 15.03 0.18 -3.63
N ARG A 77 16.11 -0.49 -4.05
CA ARG A 77 16.13 -1.95 -4.31
C ARG A 77 15.91 -2.77 -3.04
N SER A 78 16.18 -2.20 -1.87
CA SER A 78 15.93 -2.81 -0.56
C SER A 78 14.54 -2.48 0.00
N TRP A 79 13.68 -1.77 -0.74
CA TRP A 79 12.35 -1.42 -0.27
C TRP A 79 11.54 -2.67 0.08
N THR A 80 10.81 -2.56 1.19
CA THR A 80 9.97 -3.62 1.72
C THR A 80 8.53 -3.35 1.28
N PRO A 81 7.88 -4.28 0.56
CA PRO A 81 6.48 -4.11 0.16
C PRO A 81 5.57 -3.75 1.34
N LYS A 82 4.80 -2.68 1.18
CA LYS A 82 3.78 -2.21 2.13
C LYS A 82 2.40 -2.23 1.48
N ASN A 83 1.38 -2.42 2.29
CA ASN A 83 0.01 -2.31 1.81
C ASN A 83 -0.28 -0.84 1.42
N PRO A 84 -0.76 -0.55 0.19
CA PRO A 84 -1.01 0.82 -0.23
C PRO A 84 -2.03 1.55 0.63
N GLY A 85 -3.00 0.83 1.21
CA GLY A 85 -3.99 1.43 2.10
C GLY A 85 -3.37 1.90 3.43
N GLU A 86 -2.37 1.19 3.95
CA GLU A 86 -1.60 1.65 5.11
C GLU A 86 -0.78 2.89 4.78
N VAL A 87 -0.09 2.91 3.64
CA VAL A 87 0.68 4.08 3.20
C VAL A 87 -0.23 5.30 3.02
N LEU A 88 -1.42 5.12 2.44
CA LEU A 88 -2.43 6.17 2.32
C LEU A 88 -2.87 6.69 3.69
N LEU A 89 -3.26 5.81 4.60
CA LEU A 89 -3.72 6.22 5.94
C LEU A 89 -2.60 6.89 6.76
N THR A 90 -1.36 6.39 6.67
CA THR A 90 -0.20 7.03 7.29
C THR A 90 0.03 8.43 6.72
N ALA A 91 -0.06 8.61 5.41
CA ALA A 91 0.08 9.92 4.78
C ALA A 91 -1.02 10.90 5.24
N LEU A 92 -2.27 10.44 5.25
CA LEU A 92 -3.42 11.26 5.67
C LEU A 92 -3.34 11.65 7.15
N ALA A 93 -2.68 10.85 7.98
CA ALA A 93 -2.47 11.14 9.39
C ALA A 93 -1.39 12.20 9.68
N GLN A 94 -0.58 12.60 8.69
CA GLN A 94 0.45 13.62 8.91
C GLN A 94 -0.18 15.02 8.92
N ASP A 95 0.16 15.85 9.91
CA ASP A 95 -0.37 17.22 10.01
C ASP A 95 0.18 18.14 8.93
N ASP A 96 1.45 17.95 8.57
CA ASP A 96 2.15 18.70 7.53
C ASP A 96 2.71 17.70 6.52
N LEU A 97 2.12 17.70 5.32
CA LEU A 97 2.50 16.80 4.24
C LEU A 97 3.06 17.64 3.09
N GLU A 98 4.29 17.35 2.68
CA GLU A 98 4.94 18.08 1.59
C GLU A 98 4.07 18.08 0.32
N PRO A 99 4.04 19.17 -0.47
CA PRO A 99 3.16 19.29 -1.63
C PRO A 99 3.26 18.12 -2.63
N ARG A 100 4.48 17.63 -2.89
CA ARG A 100 4.70 16.48 -3.79
C ARG A 100 4.09 15.18 -3.27
N LEU A 101 4.03 15.00 -1.96
CA LEU A 101 3.38 13.85 -1.34
C LEU A 101 1.86 13.97 -1.46
N VAL A 102 1.30 15.17 -1.29
CA VAL A 102 -0.13 15.45 -1.53
C VAL A 102 -0.52 15.12 -2.97
N GLU A 103 0.28 15.53 -3.95
CA GLU A 103 0.07 15.21 -5.38
C GLU A 103 0.08 13.70 -5.67
N ALA A 104 0.84 12.92 -4.89
CA ALA A 104 0.94 11.48 -5.06
C ALA A 104 -0.28 10.72 -4.54
N LEU A 105 -1.06 11.29 -3.61
CA LEU A 105 -2.18 10.57 -2.99
C LEU A 105 -3.32 10.25 -3.96
N PRO A 106 -3.79 11.18 -4.81
CA PRO A 106 -4.77 10.85 -5.84
C PRO A 106 -4.28 9.77 -6.80
N TRP A 107 -3.00 9.82 -7.18
CA TRP A 107 -2.39 8.77 -8.00
C TRP A 107 -2.42 7.41 -7.30
N LEU A 108 -2.14 7.36 -5.99
CA LEU A 108 -2.17 6.12 -5.20
C LEU A 108 -3.59 5.53 -5.17
N VAL A 109 -4.60 6.37 -4.96
CA VAL A 109 -6.02 5.95 -5.00
C VAL A 109 -6.40 5.37 -6.36
N LEU A 110 -6.00 6.01 -7.46
CA LEU A 110 -6.30 5.54 -8.82
C LEU A 110 -5.53 4.27 -9.17
N ARG A 111 -4.24 4.21 -8.80
CA ARG A 111 -3.37 3.07 -9.09
C ARG A 111 -3.80 1.81 -8.36
N TYR A 112 -4.32 1.96 -7.14
CA TYR A 112 -4.75 0.88 -6.27
C TYR A 112 -6.26 0.94 -6.02
N SER A 113 -7.05 1.05 -7.09
CA SER A 113 -8.52 1.09 -7.01
C SER A 113 -9.13 -0.17 -6.38
N THR A 114 -8.42 -1.31 -6.43
CA THR A 114 -8.82 -2.58 -5.83
C THR A 114 -8.42 -2.73 -4.35
N LEU A 115 -8.15 -1.63 -3.65
CA LEU A 115 -7.96 -1.65 -2.20
C LEU A 115 -9.21 -2.20 -1.50
N ASP A 116 -9.02 -2.76 -0.31
CA ASP A 116 -10.13 -3.03 0.61
C ASP A 116 -10.62 -1.70 1.20
N TRP A 117 -11.46 -1.01 0.43
CA TRP A 117 -12.03 0.27 0.82
C TRP A 117 -12.88 0.19 2.09
N SER A 118 -13.50 -0.97 2.36
CA SER A 118 -14.27 -1.17 3.59
C SER A 118 -13.37 -1.01 4.82
N TRP A 119 -12.14 -1.50 4.72
CA TRP A 119 -11.13 -1.34 5.77
C TRP A 119 -10.55 0.07 5.80
N VAL A 120 -10.17 0.64 4.65
CA VAL A 120 -9.60 2.00 4.60
C VAL A 120 -10.56 3.03 5.21
N VAL A 121 -11.85 2.98 4.86
CA VAL A 121 -12.87 3.91 5.38
C VAL A 121 -13.05 3.74 6.89
N ARG A 122 -13.11 2.50 7.38
CA ARG A 122 -13.22 2.23 8.82
C ARG A 122 -12.01 2.74 9.60
N GLU A 123 -10.79 2.47 9.13
CA GLU A 123 -9.57 2.95 9.79
C GLU A 123 -9.43 4.47 9.74
N ALA A 124 -9.87 5.11 8.65
CA ALA A 124 -9.90 6.56 8.53
C ALA A 124 -10.88 7.17 9.55
N TYR A 125 -12.09 6.59 9.68
CA TYR A 125 -13.07 7.04 10.67
C TYR A 125 -12.54 6.91 12.11
N MET A 126 -11.90 5.78 12.45
CA MET A 126 -11.31 5.57 13.78
C MET A 126 -10.17 6.55 14.12
N ARG A 127 -9.64 7.27 13.12
CA ARG A 127 -8.53 8.23 13.25
C ARG A 127 -8.92 9.66 12.92
N ASP A 128 -10.22 9.93 12.73
CA ASP A 128 -10.73 11.23 12.33
C ASP A 128 -10.16 11.77 10.99
N LEU A 129 -9.87 10.85 10.05
CA LEU A 129 -9.28 11.15 8.74
C LEU A 129 -10.30 11.16 7.60
N GLN A 130 -11.59 11.00 7.87
CA GLN A 130 -12.66 10.89 6.86
C GLN A 130 -12.70 12.08 5.89
N ASN A 131 -12.48 13.29 6.38
CA ASN A 131 -12.48 14.49 5.54
C ASN A 131 -11.27 14.52 4.60
N ARG A 132 -10.08 14.17 5.12
CA ARG A 132 -8.84 14.09 4.34
C ARG A 132 -8.93 12.97 3.28
N LEU A 133 -9.46 11.80 3.66
CA LEU A 133 -9.69 10.69 2.75
C LEU A 133 -10.70 11.07 1.66
N GLY A 134 -11.84 11.65 2.05
CA GLY A 134 -12.89 12.09 1.13
C GLY A 134 -12.39 13.11 0.12
N PHE A 135 -11.58 14.07 0.56
CA PHE A 135 -10.93 15.04 -0.31
C PHE A 135 -10.02 14.38 -1.36
N VAL A 136 -9.12 13.50 -0.93
CA VAL A 136 -8.18 12.82 -1.84
C VAL A 136 -8.91 11.91 -2.84
N VAL A 137 -9.93 11.16 -2.39
CA VAL A 137 -10.75 10.32 -3.27
C VAL A 137 -11.55 11.17 -4.26
N GLY A 138 -12.10 12.30 -3.82
CA GLY A 138 -12.77 13.27 -4.68
C GLY A 138 -11.84 13.82 -5.77
N LEU A 139 -10.62 14.21 -5.38
CA LEU A 139 -9.60 14.69 -6.32
C LEU A 139 -9.19 13.60 -7.31
N ALA A 140 -8.98 12.37 -6.85
CA ALA A 140 -8.70 11.22 -7.70
C ALA A 140 -9.81 11.01 -8.75
N ARG A 141 -11.08 11.08 -8.34
CA ARG A 141 -12.23 10.98 -9.26
C ARG A 141 -12.23 12.09 -10.30
N GLN A 142 -11.98 13.34 -9.89
CA GLN A 142 -11.92 14.47 -10.83
C GLN A 142 -10.80 14.30 -11.86
N LEU A 143 -9.62 13.85 -11.42
CA LEU A 143 -8.50 13.55 -12.33
C LEU A 143 -8.84 12.41 -13.31
N ALA A 144 -9.52 11.36 -12.85
CA ALA A 144 -9.93 10.25 -13.72
C ALA A 144 -10.93 10.70 -14.80
N VAL A 145 -11.86 11.59 -14.47
CA VAL A 145 -12.81 12.17 -15.43
C VAL A 145 -12.06 12.97 -16.49
N ARG A 146 -11.19 13.90 -16.08
CA ARG A 146 -10.42 14.74 -17.02
C ARG A 146 -9.57 13.93 -17.99
N VAL A 147 -8.82 12.93 -17.48
CA VAL A 147 -8.02 12.03 -18.33
C VAL A 147 -8.91 11.20 -19.27
N GLY A 148 -10.12 10.86 -18.85
CA GLY A 148 -11.10 10.15 -19.70
C GLY A 148 -11.64 11.02 -20.83
N ASP A 149 -11.84 12.31 -20.58
CA ASP A 149 -12.31 13.29 -21.56
C ASP A 149 -11.20 13.64 -22.58
N GLU A 150 -9.96 13.83 -22.11
CA GLU A 150 -8.79 14.07 -22.98
C GLU A 150 -8.51 12.92 -23.96
N ARG A 151 -8.81 11.67 -23.58
CA ARG A 151 -8.64 10.49 -24.46
C ARG A 151 -9.72 10.34 -25.53
N LYS A 152 -10.84 11.07 -25.40
CA LYS A 152 -11.96 11.01 -26.34
C LYS A 152 -11.96 12.15 -27.36
N ALA A 153 -11.16 13.20 -27.12
CA ALA A 153 -10.91 14.30 -28.04
C ALA A 153 -9.83 13.93 -29.06
#